data_AF-A0ABD7X2Z3-F1
#
_entry.id   AF-A0ABD7X2Z3-F1
#
_cell.length_a   1.000
_cell.length_b   1.000
_cell.length_c   1.000
_cell.angle_alpha   90.00
_cell.angle_beta   90.00
_cell.angle_gamma   90.00
#
_symmetry.space_group_name_H-M   'P 1'
#
loop_
_entity.id
_entity.type
_entity.pdbx_description
1 polymer ?
#
loop_
_entity_poly.entity_id
_entity_poly.type
_entity_poly.pdbx_seq_one_letter_code
_entity_poly.pdbx_strand_id
1 'polypeptide(L)' 'MSVNTEKMTAEIDLMNNKKMYVVKDGQLIEHELPDYGEVVVTMISGKTAFIDTKVKRKL' A
#
# COMPACT_ATOMS: atom_id res chain seq x y z
N MET A 1 -5.99 10.08 2.68
CA MET A 1 -4.61 10.58 2.60
C MET A 1 -4.63 12.03 2.09
N SER A 2 -3.86 12.93 2.69
CA SER A 2 -3.73 14.32 2.24
C SER A 2 -2.39 14.47 1.51
N VAL A 3 -2.42 14.65 0.19
CA VAL A 3 -1.20 14.86 -0.61
C VAL A 3 -0.98 16.35 -0.78
N ASN A 4 0.13 16.87 -0.26
CA ASN A 4 0.51 18.26 -0.49
C ASN A 4 1.28 18.36 -1.83
N THR A 5 0.57 18.78 -2.88
CA THR A 5 1.12 18.91 -4.23
C THR A 5 2.13 20.04 -4.38
N GLU A 6 2.13 21.04 -3.50
CA GLU A 6 3.13 22.13 -3.50
C GLU A 6 4.48 21.68 -2.94
N LYS A 7 4.47 20.74 -1.98
CA LYS A 7 5.68 20.25 -1.31
C LYS A 7 6.18 18.90 -1.82
N MET A 8 5.42 18.21 -2.68
CA MET A 8 5.70 16.83 -3.13
C MET A 8 5.91 15.85 -1.96
N THR A 9 5.30 16.13 -0.81
CA THR A 9 5.42 15.31 0.41
C THR A 9 4.14 14.54 0.67
N ALA A 10 4.27 13.31 1.17
CA ALA A 10 3.17 12.51 1.67
C ALA A 10 3.40 12.19 3.16
N GLU A 11 2.31 12.15 3.92
CA GLU A 11 2.33 11.77 5.33
C GLU A 11 1.98 10.29 5.49
N ILE A 12 2.81 9.57 6.26
CA ILE A 12 2.62 8.15 6.57
C ILE A 12 2.41 8.04 8.08
N ASP A 13 1.26 7.49 8.47
CA ASP A 13 1.01 7.12 9.86
C ASP A 13 1.69 5.77 10.16
N LEU A 14 2.83 5.84 10.86
CA LEU A 14 3.61 4.67 11.26
C LEU A 14 2.98 3.88 12.41
N MET A 15 1.99 4.45 13.12
CA MET A 15 1.30 3.79 14.23
C MET A 15 0.11 2.97 13.74
N ASN A 16 -0.33 3.17 12.48
CA ASN A 16 -1.43 2.44 11.90
C ASN A 16 -0.96 1.14 11.23
N ASN A 17 -0.99 0.04 12.00
CA ASN A 17 -0.64 -1.30 11.52
C ASN A 17 -1.67 -1.94 10.57
N LYS A 18 -2.76 -1.25 10.24
CA LYS A 18 -3.76 -1.67 9.24
C LYS A 18 -3.51 -1.09 7.86
N LYS A 19 -2.44 -0.33 7.67
CA LYS A 19 -2.10 0.29 6.39
C LYS A 19 -0.74 -0.17 5.88
N MET A 20 -0.68 -0.45 4.59
CA MET A 20 0.53 -0.62 3.81
C MET A 20 0.62 0.53 2.82
N TYR A 21 1.83 1.06 2.62
CA TYR A 21 2.08 2.14 1.68
C TYR A 21 3.06 1.68 0.61
N VAL A 22 2.74 1.93 -0.65
CA VAL A 22 3.55 1.51 -1.79
C VAL A 22 3.73 2.66 -2.76
N VAL A 23 4.94 2.87 -3.28
CA VAL A 23 5.20 3.90 -4.29
C VAL A 23 5.07 3.29 -5.69
N LYS A 24 4.15 3.82 -6.49
CA LYS A 24 3.95 3.42 -7.89
C LYS A 24 3.83 4.66 -8.77
N ASP A 25 4.60 4.69 -9.86
CA ASP A 25 4.62 5.78 -10.84
C ASP A 25 4.80 7.18 -10.20
N GLY A 26 5.64 7.26 -9.16
CA GLY A 26 5.93 8.50 -8.43
C GLY A 26 4.85 8.92 -7.43
N GLN A 27 3.80 8.11 -7.24
CA GLN A 27 2.72 8.38 -6.29
C GLN A 27 2.75 7.39 -5.14
N LEU A 28 2.46 7.87 -3.92
CA LEU A 28 2.25 7.02 -2.76
C LEU A 28 0.81 6.50 -2.78
N ILE A 29 0.67 5.17 -2.80
CA ILE A 29 -0.61 4.47 -2.75
C ILE A 29 -0.79 3.91 -1.34
N GLU A 30 -1.94 4.23 -0.74
CA GLU A 30 -2.41 3.61 0.51
C GLU A 30 -3.13 2.31 0.20
N HIS A 31 -2.83 1.26 0.95
CA HIS A 31 -3.51 -0.04 0.84
C HIS A 31 -3.91 -0.54 2.23
N GLU A 32 -5.19 -0.87 2.41
CA GLU A 32 -5.68 -1.43 3.67
C GLU A 32 -5.29 -2.91 3.78
N LEU A 33 -4.72 -3.28 4.92
CA LEU A 33 -4.35 -4.65 5.22
C LEU A 33 -5.58 -5.40 5.76
N PRO A 34 -5.89 -6.60 5.23
CA PRO A 34 -6.98 -7.41 5.75
C PRO A 34 -6.66 -7.90 7.16
N ASP A 35 -7.70 -8.18 7.95
CA ASP A 35 -7.54 -8.79 9.28
C ASP A 35 -6.93 -10.19 9.23
N TYR A 36 -7.18 -10.92 8.14
CA TYR A 36 -6.63 -12.24 7.90
C TYR A 36 -6.51 -12.49 6.39
N GLY A 37 -5.36 -13.00 5.96
CA GLY A 37 -5.10 -13.32 4.56
C GLY A 37 -3.68 -12.97 4.15
N GLU A 38 -3.49 -12.81 2.85
CA GLU A 38 -2.21 -12.49 2.22
C GLU A 38 -2.38 -11.23 1.35
N VAL A 39 -1.43 -10.29 1.45
CA VAL A 39 -1.29 -9.19 0.49
C VAL A 39 -0.01 -9.43 -0.30
N VAL A 40 -0.12 -9.51 -1.62
CA VAL A 40 1.00 -9.79 -2.53
C VAL A 40 1.29 -8.54 -3.36
N VAL A 41 2.48 -7.98 -3.17
CA VAL A 41 3.00 -6.88 -4.00
C VAL A 41 3.94 -7.47 -5.04
N THR A 42 3.59 -7.33 -6.31
CA THR A 42 4.42 -7.82 -7.42
C THR A 42 5.22 -6.68 -8.02
N MET A 43 6.54 -6.84 -8.04
CA MET A 43 7.48 -5.89 -8.63
C MET A 43 7.99 -6.40 -9.98
N ILE A 44 7.95 -5.56 -11.01
CA ILE A 44 8.52 -5.86 -12.34
C ILE A 44 9.56 -4.77 -12.64
N SER A 45 10.80 -5.19 -12.92
CA SER A 45 11.91 -4.27 -13.21
C SER A 45 12.11 -3.20 -12.13
N GLY A 46 11.96 -3.57 -10.86
CA GLY A 46 12.13 -2.67 -9.71
C GLY A 46 10.96 -1.70 -9.48
N LYS A 47 9.86 -1.80 -10.22
CA LYS A 47 8.65 -0.98 -10.06
C LYS A 47 7.46 -1.81 -9.61
N THR A 48 6.59 -1.22 -8.78
CA THR A 48 5.34 -1.87 -8.37
C THR A 48 4.41 -2.01 -9.57
N ALA A 49 4.06 -3.25 -9.91
CA ALA A 49 3.13 -3.56 -10.98
C ALA A 49 1.71 -3.79 -10.43
N PHE A 50 1.57 -4.72 -9.48
CA PHE A 50 0.28 -5.19 -8.96
C PHE A 50 0.28 -5.29 -7.43
N ILE A 51 -0.88 -5.05 -6.82
CA ILE A 51 -1.16 -5.29 -5.41
C ILE A 51 -2.41 -6.15 -5.36
N ASP A 52 -2.26 -7.41 -4.94
CA ASP A 52 -3.37 -8.37 -4.83
C ASP A 52 -3.64 -8.70 -3.36
N THR A 53 -4.91 -8.70 -2.97
CA THR A 53 -5.33 -9.11 -1.62
C THR A 53 -6.11 -10.41 -1.69
N LYS A 54 -5.63 -11.43 -1.00
CA LYS A 54 -6.27 -12.73 -0.87
C LYS A 54 -6.74 -12.92 0.56
N VAL A 55 -8.03 -12.71 0.78
CA VAL A 55 -8.67 -12.98 2.08
C VAL A 55 -9.03 -14.47 2.12
N LYS A 56 -8.28 -15.25 2.90
CA LYS A 56 -8.65 -16.64 3.19
C LYS A 56 -9.39 -16.65 4.51
N ARG A 57 -10.72 -16.73 4.56
CA ARG A 57 -11.37 -16.86 5.88
C ARG A 57 -10.92 -18.19 6.51
N LYS A 58 -10.40 -18.17 7.75
CA LYS A 58 -10.27 -19.40 8.54
C LYS A 58 -11.72 -19.87 8.81
N LEU A 59 -12.16 -20.91 8.11
CA LEU A 59 -13.40 -21.63 8.43
C LEU A 59 -13.26 -22.30 9.80
#